data_AF-A0A538C8N7-F1
#
_entry.id   AF-A0A538C8N7-F1
#
_cell.length_a   1.000
_cell.length_b   1.000
_cell.length_c   1.000
_cell.angle_alpha   90.00
_cell.angle_beta   90.00
_cell.angle_gamma   90.00
#
_symmetry.space_group_name_H-M   'P 1'
#
loop_
_entity.id
_entity.type
_entity.pdbx_description
1 polymer ?
#
loop_
_entity_poly.entity_id
_entity_poly.type
_entity_poly.pdbx_seq_one_letter_code
_entity_poly.pdbx_strand_id
1 'polypeptide(L)'
;MSGAAVTAHARRHIRFTPRAAMLALVVTALLFYLVVPVRAYVTQRQRLDRLQRQTQVLQQQNAKLERQVAQLHDPAYIERIARECLGMVKKGEIGFIVVPRTGPPQPANC
;
A
#
# COMPACT_ATOMS: atom_id res chain seq x y z
N MET A 1 3.16 -28.48 48.99
CA MET A 1 2.74 -28.48 47.58
C MET A 1 1.26 -28.84 47.56
N SER A 2 0.40 -27.84 47.41
CA SER A 2 -1.05 -27.94 47.61
C SER A 2 -1.73 -28.65 46.44
N GLY A 3 -2.43 -29.75 46.72
CA GLY A 3 -3.31 -30.40 45.77
C GLY A 3 -4.56 -29.54 45.52
N ALA A 4 -4.75 -29.12 44.28
CA ALA A 4 -5.94 -28.42 43.85
C ALA A 4 -7.16 -29.35 43.94
N ALA A 5 -8.05 -29.06 44.89
CA ALA A 5 -9.37 -29.67 44.93
C ALA A 5 -10.18 -29.16 43.73
N VAL A 6 -10.33 -29.98 42.69
CA VAL A 6 -11.37 -29.79 41.68
C VAL A 6 -12.69 -30.14 42.37
N THR A 7 -13.34 -29.11 42.90
CA THR A 7 -14.61 -29.23 43.61
C THR A 7 -15.72 -29.69 42.66
N ALA A 8 -16.28 -30.85 43.01
CA ALA A 8 -17.55 -31.43 42.61
C ALA A 8 -18.49 -30.50 41.82
N HIS A 9 -18.72 -30.86 40.56
CA HIS A 9 -19.82 -30.33 39.76
C HIS A 9 -21.15 -30.86 40.33
N ALA A 10 -21.85 -30.00 41.06
CA ALA A 10 -23.23 -30.25 41.42
C ALA A 10 -24.05 -30.40 40.12
N ARG A 11 -24.46 -31.64 39.81
CA ARG A 11 -25.46 -31.92 38.78
C ARG A 11 -26.79 -31.35 39.24
N ARG A 12 -26.97 -30.05 39.05
CA ARG A 12 -28.26 -29.40 39.20
C ARG A 12 -29.11 -29.95 38.06
N HIS A 13 -30.10 -30.79 38.39
CA HIS A 13 -31.07 -31.29 37.43
C HIS A 13 -31.88 -30.09 36.93
N ILE A 14 -31.42 -29.48 35.85
CA ILE A 14 -32.13 -28.43 35.13
C ILE A 14 -33.44 -29.07 34.70
N ARG A 15 -34.56 -28.57 35.23
CA ARG A 15 -35.88 -28.98 34.74
C ARG A 15 -35.97 -28.47 33.32
N PHE A 16 -35.69 -29.35 32.36
CA PHE A 16 -35.76 -29.08 30.92
C PHE A 16 -37.22 -28.87 30.53
N THR A 17 -37.72 -27.67 30.79
CA THR A 17 -38.95 -27.20 30.15
C THR A 17 -38.60 -26.82 28.71
N PRO A 18 -39.50 -27.06 27.75
CA PRO A 18 -39.26 -26.69 26.35
C PRO A 18 -38.94 -25.19 26.19
N ARG A 19 -39.49 -24.36 27.08
CA ARG A 19 -39.19 -22.93 27.17
C ARG A 19 -37.73 -22.63 27.53
N ALA A 20 -37.15 -23.37 28.48
CA ALA A 20 -35.75 -23.19 28.86
C ALA A 20 -34.79 -23.63 27.74
N ALA A 21 -35.11 -24.70 27.01
CA ALA A 21 -34.34 -25.13 25.85
C ALA A 21 -34.38 -24.10 24.72
N MET A 22 -35.56 -23.53 24.44
CA MET A 22 -35.72 -22.47 23.44
C MET A 22 -34.93 -21.20 23.83
N LEU A 23 -34.99 -20.79 25.10
CA LEU A 23 -34.21 -19.65 25.60
C LEU A 23 -32.70 -19.89 25.45
N ALA A 24 -32.20 -21.08 25.81
CA ALA A 24 -30.79 -21.42 25.66
C ALA A 24 -30.34 -21.37 24.19
N LEU A 25 -31.18 -21.84 23.27
CA LEU A 25 -30.91 -21.79 21.83
C LEU A 25 -30.85 -20.35 21.32
N VAL A 26 -31.81 -19.50 21.72
CA VAL A 26 -31.83 -18.07 21.34
C VAL A 26 -30.59 -17.34 21.87
N VAL A 27 -30.22 -17.56 23.13
CA VAL A 27 -29.01 -16.98 23.73
C VAL A 27 -27.76 -17.43 22.98
N THR A 28 -27.68 -18.72 22.64
CA THR A 28 -26.55 -19.28 21.88
C THR A 28 -26.47 -18.67 20.49
N ALA A 29 -27.59 -18.55 19.77
CA ALA A 29 -27.65 -17.92 18.45
C ALA A 29 -27.26 -16.43 18.51
N LEU A 30 -27.68 -15.70 19.54
CA LEU A 30 -27.32 -14.29 19.74
C LEU A 30 -25.82 -14.12 20.01
N LEU A 31 -25.22 -15.01 20.81
CA LEU A 31 -23.78 -15.02 21.05
C LEU A 31 -22.99 -15.27 19.75
N PHE A 32 -23.39 -16.25 18.94
CA PHE A 32 -22.76 -16.50 17.64
C PHE A 32 -22.90 -15.31 16.69
N TYR A 33 -24.09 -14.68 16.65
CA TYR A 33 -24.34 -13.50 15.82
C TYR A 33 -23.43 -12.31 16.18
N LEU A 34 -23.13 -12.12 17.48
CA LEU A 34 -22.27 -11.03 17.97
C LEU A 34 -20.77 -11.32 17.84
N VAL A 35 -20.34 -12.59 17.83
CA VAL A 35 -18.92 -12.97 17.75
C VAL A 35 -18.36 -12.92 16.32
N VAL A 36 -19.19 -13.18 15.31
CA VAL A 36 -18.78 -13.12 13.89
C VAL A 36 -18.38 -11.72 13.39
N PRO A 37 -19.07 -10.61 13.70
CA PRO A 37 -18.71 -9.28 13.19
C PRO A 37 -17.35 -8.77 13.65
N VAL A 38 -16.79 -9.30 14.76
CA VAL A 38 -15.48 -8.86 15.27
C VAL A 38 -14.34 -9.23 14.31
N ARG A 39 -14.43 -10.38 13.62
CA ARG A 39 -13.41 -10.79 12.65
C ARG A 39 -13.51 -10.04 11.32
N ALA A 40 -14.73 -9.68 10.90
CA ALA A 40 -14.95 -8.85 9.72
C ALA A 40 -14.50 -7.39 9.94
N TYR A 41 -14.68 -6.86 11.15
CA TYR A 41 -14.33 -5.48 11.47
C TYR A 41 -12.81 -5.23 11.48
N VAL A 42 -12.01 -6.20 11.93
CA VAL A 42 -10.53 -6.11 11.98
C VAL A 42 -9.90 -6.19 10.58
N THR A 43 -10.51 -6.93 9.65
CA THR A 43 -10.01 -7.05 8.26
C THR A 43 -10.47 -5.90 7.35
N GLN A 44 -11.45 -5.10 7.77
CA GLN A 44 -11.96 -3.97 6.98
C GLN A 44 -11.11 -2.70 7.14
N ARG A 45 -10.49 -2.46 8.31
CA ARG A 45 -9.61 -1.28 8.51
C ARG A 45 -8.36 -1.32 7.65
N GLN A 46 -7.80 -2.51 7.42
CA GLN A 46 -6.64 -2.67 6.55
C GLN A 46 -6.94 -2.33 5.09
N ARG A 47 -8.21 -2.40 4.66
CA ARG A 47 -8.61 -2.01 3.30
C ARG A 47 -8.60 -0.49 3.13
N LEU A 48 -9.08 0.26 4.13
CA LEU A 48 -9.09 1.73 4.08
C LEU A 48 -7.66 2.30 4.04
N ASP A 49 -6.77 1.79 4.90
CA ASP A 49 -5.36 2.24 4.91
C ASP A 49 -4.64 1.88 3.61
N ARG A 50 -4.92 0.71 3.03
CA ARG A 50 -4.33 0.31 1.74
C ARG A 50 -4.85 1.17 0.58
N LEU A 51 -6.15 1.45 0.53
CA LEU A 51 -6.73 2.30 -0.51
C LEU A 51 -6.19 3.74 -0.41
N GLN A 52 -6.08 4.30 0.79
CA GLN A 52 -5.54 5.64 1.00
C GLN A 52 -4.05 5.74 0.65
N ARG A 53 -3.25 4.70 0.95
CA ARG A 53 -1.83 4.68 0.53
C ARG A 53 -1.70 4.55 -0.99
N GLN A 54 -2.56 3.75 -1.63
CA GLN A 54 -2.55 3.61 -3.10
C GLN A 54 -2.91 4.92 -3.79
N THR A 55 -3.91 5.66 -3.31
CA THR A 55 -4.27 6.96 -3.90
C THR A 55 -3.16 7.98 -3.76
N GLN A 56 -2.50 8.05 -2.59
CA GLN A 56 -1.36 8.97 -2.39
C GLN A 56 -0.17 8.65 -3.31
N VAL A 57 0.18 7.37 -3.45
CA VAL A 57 1.27 6.96 -4.34
C VAL A 57 0.95 7.28 -5.80
N LEU A 58 -0.26 7.00 -6.25
CA LEU A 58 -0.70 7.30 -7.62
C LEU A 58 -0.73 8.81 -7.90
N GLN A 59 -1.17 9.62 -6.94
CA GLN A 59 -1.15 11.08 -7.06
C GLN A 59 0.27 11.64 -7.17
N GLN A 60 1.20 11.13 -6.36
CA GLN A 60 2.61 11.52 -6.44
C GLN A 60 3.25 11.15 -7.78
N GLN A 61 2.91 9.98 -8.32
CA GLN A 61 3.36 9.54 -9.63
C GLN A 61 2.82 10.45 -10.73
N ASN A 62 1.51 10.73 -10.76
CA ASN A 62 0.92 11.66 -11.72
C ASN A 62 1.57 13.04 -11.64
N ALA A 63 1.74 13.62 -10.46
CA ALA A 63 2.39 14.92 -10.31
C ALA A 63 3.86 14.92 -10.77
N LYS A 64 4.55 13.78 -10.71
CA LYS A 64 5.92 13.63 -11.25
C LYS A 64 5.89 13.56 -12.78
N LEU A 65 4.97 12.76 -13.35
CA LEU A 65 4.82 12.62 -14.80
C LEU A 65 4.38 13.94 -15.43
N GLU A 66 3.41 14.66 -14.85
CA GLU A 66 2.97 15.97 -15.32
C GLU A 66 4.12 16.99 -15.34
N ARG A 67 4.98 16.98 -14.31
CA ARG A 67 6.19 17.81 -14.29
C ARG A 67 7.18 17.45 -15.40
N GLN A 68 7.38 16.15 -15.65
CA GLN A 68 8.23 15.71 -16.76
C GLN A 68 7.64 16.14 -18.10
N VAL A 69 6.34 15.95 -18.32
CA VAL A 69 5.65 16.39 -19.52
C VAL A 69 5.78 17.89 -19.70
N ALA A 70 5.57 18.69 -18.65
CA ALA A 70 5.74 20.14 -18.72
C ALA A 70 7.18 20.54 -19.08
N GLN A 71 8.18 19.85 -18.53
CA GLN A 71 9.59 20.07 -18.88
C GLN A 71 9.88 19.72 -20.33
N LEU A 72 9.30 18.64 -20.86
CA LEU A 72 9.47 18.25 -22.26
C LEU A 72 8.75 19.18 -23.25
N HIS A 73 7.81 20.02 -22.81
CA HIS A 73 7.20 21.04 -23.67
C HIS A 73 8.06 22.30 -23.82
N ASP A 74 9.07 22.50 -22.97
CA ASP A 74 9.98 23.63 -23.07
C ASP A 74 11.08 23.34 -24.11
N PRO A 75 11.15 24.10 -25.23
CA PRO A 75 12.18 23.92 -26.24
C PRO A 75 13.61 24.05 -25.68
N ALA A 76 13.83 24.85 -24.63
CA ALA A 76 15.14 24.98 -24.01
C ALA A 76 15.58 23.70 -23.28
N TYR A 77 14.63 22.96 -22.69
CA TYR A 77 14.91 21.69 -22.02
C TYR A 77 15.25 20.58 -23.02
N ILE A 78 14.54 20.53 -24.16
CA ILE A 78 14.87 19.61 -25.27
C ILE A 78 16.25 19.93 -25.84
N GLU A 79 16.55 21.21 -26.08
CA GLU A 79 17.85 21.65 -26.60
C GLU A 79 19.00 21.26 -25.65
N ARG A 80 18.78 21.35 -24.34
CA ARG A 80 19.74 20.91 -23.32
C ARG A 80 19.99 19.40 -23.39
N ILE A 81 18.94 18.58 -23.45
CA ILE A 81 19.07 17.12 -23.58
C ILE A 81 19.76 16.74 -24.90
N ALA A 82 19.39 17.39 -26.01
CA ALA A 82 19.99 17.14 -27.30
C ALA A 82 21.50 17.45 -27.31
N ARG A 83 21.92 18.52 -26.62
CA ARG A 83 23.34 18.86 -26.46
C ARG A 83 24.08 17.92 -25.51
N GLU A 84 23.53 17.66 -24.33
CA GLU A 84 24.19 16.87 -23.27
C GLU A 84 24.24 15.37 -23.59
N CYS A 85 23.14 14.82 -24.10
CA CYS A 85 22.98 13.38 -24.29
C CYS A 85 23.31 12.93 -25.72
N LEU A 86 23.02 13.77 -26.72
CA LEU A 86 23.17 13.42 -28.14
C LEU A 86 24.29 14.19 -28.84
N GLY A 87 24.97 15.13 -28.17
CA GLY A 87 26.02 15.96 -28.77
C GLY A 87 25.55 16.80 -29.95
N MET A 88 24.24 17.05 -30.08
CA MET A 88 23.67 17.81 -31.19
C MET A 88 23.98 19.30 -31.06
N VAL A 89 24.25 19.95 -32.20
CA VAL A 89 24.49 21.40 -32.29
C VAL A 89 23.49 22.02 -33.26
N LYS A 90 23.12 23.30 -33.05
CA LYS A 90 22.23 23.99 -33.98
C LYS A 90 22.94 24.20 -35.32
N LYS A 91 22.15 24.30 -36.40
CA LYS A 91 22.67 24.57 -37.74
C LYS A 91 23.45 25.90 -37.73
N GLY A 92 24.75 25.84 -38.00
CA GLY A 92 25.65 27.00 -38.01
C GLY A 92 26.49 27.19 -36.74
N GLU A 93 26.31 26.37 -35.70
CA GLU A 93 27.17 26.34 -34.51
C GLU A 93 28.31 25.32 -34.68
N ILE A 94 29.50 25.62 -34.13
CA ILE A 94 30.64 24.70 -34.08
C ILE A 94 30.71 24.11 -32.66
N GLY A 95 30.53 22.79 -32.53
CA GLY A 95 30.62 22.09 -31.26
C GLY A 95 32.07 21.78 -30.88
N PHE A 96 32.42 22.01 -29.61
CA PHE A 96 33.70 21.60 -29.03
C PHE A 96 33.48 20.46 -28.05
N ILE A 97 34.27 19.40 -28.16
CA ILE A 97 34.29 18.29 -27.21
C ILE A 97 35.64 18.25 -26.49
N VAL A 98 35.61 18.03 -25.17
CA VAL A 98 36.84 17.82 -24.41
C VAL A 98 37.26 16.36 -24.58
N VAL A 99 38.40 16.14 -25.23
CA VAL A 99 38.99 14.80 -25.38
C VAL A 99 39.90 14.53 -24.17
N PRO A 100 39.54 13.62 -23.25
CA PRO A 100 40.41 13.26 -22.14
C PRO A 100 41.61 12.46 -22.66
N ARG A 101 42.76 12.57 -21.97
CA ARG A 101 44.00 11.83 -22.36
C ARG A 101 43.85 10.31 -22.27
N THR A 102 42.80 9.83 -21.62
CA THR A 102 42.59 8.43 -21.22
C THR A 102 41.59 7.67 -22.08
N GLY A 103 41.17 8.19 -23.24
CA GLY A 103 40.30 7.48 -24.18
C GLY A 103 39.18 8.36 -24.75
N PRO A 104 38.31 7.80 -25.60
CA PRO A 104 37.21 8.55 -26.20
C PRO A 104 36.24 9.07 -25.11
N PRO A 105 35.70 10.29 -25.28
CA PRO A 105 34.75 10.86 -24.33
C PRO A 105 33.50 9.97 -24.22
N GLN A 106 33.10 9.65 -22.99
CA GLN A 106 31.88 8.90 -22.72
C GLN A 106 30.66 9.83 -22.78
N PRO A 107 29.55 9.38 -23.38
CA PRO A 107 28.30 10.14 -23.36
C PRO A 107 27.78 10.27 -21.92
N ALA A 108 27.08 11.36 -21.64
CA ALA A 108 26.42 11.55 -20.35
C ALA A 108 25.34 10.48 -20.14
N ASN A 109 25.18 10.00 -18.89
CA ASN A 109 24.16 9.02 -18.53
C ASN A 109 22.77 9.67 -18.53
N CYS A 110 22.19 9.74 -19.72
CA CYS A 110 20.79 9.94 -20.02
C CYS A 110 20.20 8.61 -20.53
#